data_AF-A0A2N1QBZ3-F1
#
_entry.id   AF-A0A2N1QBZ3-F1
#
_cell.length_a   1.000
_cell.length_b   1.000
_cell.length_c   1.000
_cell.angle_alpha   90.00
_cell.angle_beta   90.00
_cell.angle_gamma   90.00
#
_symmetry.space_group_name_H-M   'P 1'
#
loop_
_entity.id
_entity.type
_entity.pdbx_description
1 polymer ?
#
loop_
_entity_poly.entity_id
_entity_poly.type
_entity_poly.pdbx_seq_one_letter_code
_entity_poly.pdbx_strand_id
1 'polypeptide(L)'
;MKKIENVKKLKKIYQIEVSEQIYPIEPEIYIKFHLNSGIELEDKIWKELLLENDYLRYYKLGIIKLKKMLTKYEMKNYLLSQGASEGIIKQVISKFVERKYLDDLSYAKDYVQMKKYQYEPLVLEHQLKEKGIDFDLIQEQIEKIDEHEILSLQIPKKLASIKNKSMRQALITVKTHFIRNGYSNHTVSSILENSSNAYQGDEMKLLQKDYDKLFNRLSKKLSGYELKNSIKERLYQKGYKLEDIQKVLN
;
A
#
# COMPACT_ATOMS: atom_id res chain seq x y z
N MET A 1 -12.64 44.91 23.44
CA MET A 1 -11.29 45.00 24.03
C MET A 1 -11.08 43.82 24.97
N LYS A 2 -9.89 43.22 24.94
CA LYS A 2 -9.51 42.06 25.75
C LYS A 2 -8.34 42.44 26.64
N LYS A 3 -8.54 42.37 27.97
CA LYS A 3 -7.52 42.68 28.95
C LYS A 3 -6.80 41.41 29.39
N ILE A 4 -5.47 41.46 29.39
CA ILE A 4 -4.63 40.38 29.90
C ILE A 4 -4.52 40.54 31.41
N GLU A 5 -5.13 39.63 32.16
CA GLU A 5 -5.17 39.66 33.62
C GLU A 5 -3.87 39.12 34.20
N ASN A 6 -3.41 37.97 33.69
CA ASN A 6 -2.22 37.31 34.19
C ASN A 6 -1.42 36.66 33.05
N VAL A 7 -0.11 36.52 33.26
CA VAL A 7 0.81 35.84 32.35
C VAL A 7 1.74 34.95 33.17
N LYS A 8 1.74 33.65 32.86
CA LYS A 8 2.62 32.66 33.47
C LYS A 8 3.51 32.00 32.42
N LYS A 9 4.83 32.05 32.63
CA LYS A 9 5.79 31.31 31.81
C LYS A 9 5.85 29.85 32.23
N LEU A 10 5.63 28.93 31.28
CA LEU A 10 5.88 27.50 31.44
C LEU A 10 7.17 27.08 30.71
N LYS A 11 7.53 25.79 30.79
CA LYS A 11 8.77 25.26 30.18
C LYS A 11 8.89 25.53 28.67
N LYS A 12 7.78 25.48 27.92
CA LYS A 12 7.78 25.57 26.45
C LYS A 12 6.85 26.63 25.86
N ILE A 13 5.91 27.13 26.66
CA ILE A 13 4.85 28.05 26.24
C ILE A 13 4.59 29.06 27.36
N TYR A 14 3.86 30.11 27.04
CA TYR A 14 3.25 31.03 28.00
C TYR A 14 1.78 30.66 28.18
N GLN A 15 1.22 30.94 29.36
CA GLN A 15 -0.21 30.91 29.60
C GLN A 15 -0.65 32.33 29.91
N ILE A 16 -1.65 32.82 29.17
CA ILE A 16 -2.28 34.11 29.46
C ILE A 16 -3.72 33.89 29.92
N GLU A 17 -4.15 34.69 30.87
CA GLU A 17 -5.51 34.68 31.42
C GLU A 17 -6.26 35.92 30.95
N VAL A 18 -7.43 35.71 30.35
CA VAL A 18 -8.31 36.76 29.82
C VAL A 18 -9.75 36.38 30.11
N SER A 19 -10.45 37.14 30.94
CA SER A 19 -11.86 36.89 31.28
C SER A 19 -12.09 35.46 31.78
N GLU A 20 -11.30 35.02 32.77
CA GLU A 20 -11.34 33.68 33.38
C GLU A 20 -10.98 32.51 32.41
N GLN A 21 -10.57 32.80 31.17
CA GLN A 21 -10.13 31.79 30.21
C GLN A 21 -8.61 31.78 30.07
N ILE A 22 -8.04 30.58 29.99
CA ILE A 22 -6.60 30.37 29.86
C ILE A 22 -6.25 30.04 28.41
N TYR A 23 -5.33 30.81 27.83
CA TYR A 23 -4.84 30.62 26.46
C TYR A 23 -3.37 30.21 26.48
N PRO A 24 -3.01 29.06 25.87
CA PRO A 24 -1.62 28.68 25.66
C PRO A 24 -1.04 29.49 24.48
N ILE A 25 0.02 30.25 24.74
CA ILE A 25 0.67 31.13 23.77
C ILE A 25 2.11 30.69 23.50
N GLU A 26 2.46 30.58 22.23
CA GLU A 26 3.82 30.32 21.78
C GLU A 26 4.75 31.49 22.15
N PRO A 27 6.01 31.23 22.58
CA PRO A 27 6.95 32.28 23.00
C PRO A 27 7.14 33.40 21.97
N GLU A 28 7.13 33.07 20.68
CA GLU A 28 7.30 34.04 19.59
C GLU A 28 6.10 34.99 19.48
N ILE A 29 4.88 34.50 19.74
CA ILE A 29 3.67 35.33 19.75
C ILE A 29 3.64 36.22 20.99
N TYR A 30 4.02 35.68 22.15
CA TYR A 30 4.17 36.45 23.38
C TYR A 30 5.10 37.66 23.18
N ILE A 31 6.24 37.44 22.55
CA ILE A 31 7.21 38.51 22.24
C ILE A 31 6.64 39.48 21.20
N LYS A 32 6.10 38.96 20.09
CA LYS A 32 5.62 39.77 18.96
C LYS A 32 4.53 40.76 19.36
N PHE A 33 3.58 40.33 20.19
CA PHE A 33 2.46 41.17 20.64
C PHE A 33 2.71 41.82 22.00
N HIS A 34 3.92 41.72 22.55
CA HIS A 34 4.33 42.31 23.83
C HIS A 34 3.39 41.98 25.00
N LEU A 35 2.90 40.74 25.09
CA LEU A 35 1.82 40.35 26.00
C LEU A 35 2.25 40.44 27.48
N ASN A 36 1.90 41.52 28.17
CA ASN A 36 2.14 41.66 29.61
C ASN A 36 0.81 41.78 30.36
N SER A 37 0.83 41.44 31.66
CA SER A 37 -0.33 41.68 32.52
C SER A 37 -0.69 43.17 32.52
N GLY A 38 -1.98 43.47 32.40
CA GLY A 38 -2.52 44.82 32.34
C GLY A 38 -2.69 45.39 30.92
N ILE A 39 -2.15 44.75 29.87
CA ILE A 39 -2.36 45.23 28.49
C ILE A 39 -3.78 44.94 28.02
N GLU A 40 -4.35 45.91 27.29
CA GLU A 40 -5.62 45.78 26.60
C GLU A 40 -5.40 45.71 25.09
N LEU A 41 -6.00 44.72 24.45
CA LEU A 41 -5.94 44.51 23.01
C LEU A 41 -7.30 44.77 22.39
N GLU A 42 -7.31 45.46 21.25
CA GLU A 42 -8.50 45.57 20.41
C GLU A 42 -8.95 44.18 19.92
N ASP A 43 -10.25 44.00 19.70
CA ASP A 43 -10.79 42.68 19.34
C ASP A 43 -10.26 42.19 17.98
N LYS A 44 -9.87 43.11 17.08
CA LYS A 44 -9.21 42.77 15.82
C LYS A 44 -7.80 42.20 16.04
N ILE A 45 -6.99 42.87 16.86
CA ILE A 45 -5.62 42.45 17.19
C ILE A 45 -5.65 41.13 17.97
N TRP A 46 -6.59 40.97 18.89
CA TRP A 46 -6.78 39.73 19.63
C TRP A 46 -7.07 38.53 18.71
N LYS A 47 -7.95 38.71 17.72
CA LYS A 47 -8.25 37.66 16.74
C LYS A 47 -7.03 37.31 15.88
N GLU A 48 -6.28 38.31 15.44
CA GLU A 48 -5.04 38.12 14.66
C GLU A 48 -4.00 37.34 15.47
N LEU A 49 -3.78 37.72 16.72
CA LEU A 49 -2.90 37.04 17.66
C LEU A 49 -3.26 35.56 17.80
N LEU A 50 -4.54 35.25 18.04
CA LEU A 50 -4.97 33.86 18.20
C LEU A 50 -4.76 33.03 16.93
N LEU A 51 -5.05 33.60 15.75
CA LEU A 51 -4.83 32.92 14.47
C LEU A 51 -3.34 32.64 14.22
N GLU A 52 -2.47 33.62 14.47
CA GLU A 52 -1.02 33.45 14.33
C GLU A 52 -0.47 32.41 15.33
N ASN A 53 -0.99 32.42 16.55
CA ASN A 53 -0.61 31.46 17.58
C ASN A 53 -0.99 30.03 17.21
N ASP A 54 -2.22 29.82 16.77
CA ASP A 54 -2.68 28.50 16.33
C ASP A 54 -1.86 28.02 15.13
N TYR A 55 -1.63 28.88 14.14
CA TYR A 55 -0.77 28.54 13.00
C TYR A 55 0.62 28.10 13.46
N LEU A 56 1.28 28.89 14.32
CA LEU A 56 2.63 28.58 14.78
C LEU A 56 2.68 27.28 15.60
N ARG A 57 1.71 27.08 16.50
CA ARG A 57 1.58 25.86 17.30
C ARG A 57 1.46 24.62 16.42
N TYR A 58 0.52 24.63 15.46
CA TYR A 58 0.30 23.48 14.57
C TYR A 58 1.42 23.29 13.55
N TYR A 59 2.06 24.38 13.12
CA TYR A 59 3.28 24.30 12.31
C TYR A 59 4.40 23.58 13.08
N LYS A 60 4.67 23.94 14.35
CA LYS A 60 5.68 23.25 15.17
C LYS A 60 5.34 21.79 15.41
N LEU A 61 4.08 21.46 15.69
CA LEU A 61 3.61 20.07 15.81
C LEU A 61 3.84 19.27 14.52
N GLY A 62 3.52 19.87 13.37
CA GLY A 62 3.76 19.26 12.07
C GLY A 62 5.26 18.98 11.81
N ILE A 63 6.15 19.92 12.14
CA ILE A 63 7.61 19.73 12.01
C ILE A 63 8.09 18.55 12.87
N ILE A 64 7.60 18.43 14.11
CA ILE A 64 7.97 17.30 14.99
C ILE A 64 7.51 15.97 14.38
N LYS A 65 6.33 15.97 13.75
CA LYS A 65 5.75 14.79 13.12
C LYS A 65 6.50 14.35 11.85
N LEU A 66 7.13 15.29 11.14
CA LEU A 66 7.95 15.06 9.93
C LEU A 66 9.32 14.41 10.16
N LYS A 67 9.59 13.88 11.36
CA LYS A 67 10.77 13.02 11.59
C LYS A 67 10.78 11.74 10.75
N LYS A 68 9.65 11.41 10.14
CA LYS A 68 9.47 10.34 9.14
C LYS A 68 8.82 10.95 7.90
N MET A 69 9.04 10.34 6.74
CA MET A 69 8.28 10.70 5.54
C MET A 69 6.80 10.49 5.77
N LEU A 70 5.99 11.44 5.32
CA LEU A 70 4.54 11.44 5.45
C LEU A 70 3.93 12.03 4.18
N THR A 71 2.72 11.61 3.87
CA THR A 71 1.92 12.24 2.80
C THR A 71 1.18 13.47 3.32
N LYS A 72 0.69 14.30 2.39
CA LYS A 72 -0.20 15.42 2.72
C LYS A 72 -1.45 14.96 3.48
N TYR A 73 -2.01 13.82 3.09
CA TYR A 73 -3.19 13.23 3.75
C TYR A 73 -2.90 12.80 5.18
N GLU A 74 -1.77 12.13 5.43
CA GLU A 74 -1.37 11.72 6.77
C GLU A 74 -1.14 12.94 7.68
N MET A 75 -0.48 13.99 7.17
CA MET A 75 -0.29 15.24 7.91
C MET A 75 -1.63 15.91 8.23
N LYS A 76 -2.54 15.99 7.25
CA LYS A 76 -3.89 16.54 7.44
C LYS A 76 -4.61 15.83 8.58
N ASN A 77 -4.68 14.51 8.52
CA ASN A 77 -5.37 13.69 9.51
C ASN A 77 -4.73 13.82 10.89
N TYR A 78 -3.40 13.88 10.95
CA TYR A 78 -2.69 14.11 12.20
C TYR A 78 -3.06 15.45 12.82
N LEU A 79 -2.97 16.56 12.08
CA LEU A 79 -3.27 17.90 12.61
C LEU A 79 -4.74 18.03 13.01
N LEU A 80 -5.66 17.43 12.25
CA LEU A 80 -7.07 17.36 12.61
C LEU A 80 -7.28 16.62 13.93
N SER A 81 -6.58 15.49 14.15
CA SER A 81 -6.63 14.75 15.40
C SER A 81 -6.01 15.51 16.59
N GLN A 82 -5.22 16.56 16.34
CA GLN A 82 -4.69 17.48 17.35
C GLN A 82 -5.62 18.70 17.59
N GLY A 83 -6.79 18.73 16.95
CA GLY A 83 -7.79 19.79 17.11
C GLY A 83 -7.57 21.03 16.23
N ALA A 84 -6.71 20.96 15.22
CA ALA A 84 -6.53 22.08 14.29
C ALA A 84 -7.79 22.31 13.44
N SER A 85 -8.14 23.57 13.18
CA SER A 85 -9.19 23.91 12.23
C SER A 85 -8.75 23.71 10.79
N GLU A 86 -9.68 23.46 9.87
CA GLU A 86 -9.35 23.23 8.45
C GLU A 86 -8.57 24.39 7.81
N GLY A 87 -8.87 25.63 8.20
CA GLY A 87 -8.15 26.82 7.73
C GLY A 87 -6.68 26.79 8.13
N ILE A 88 -6.37 26.46 9.38
CA ILE A 88 -4.98 26.34 9.86
C ILE A 88 -4.28 25.15 9.18
N ILE A 89 -4.96 24.00 9.05
CA ILE A 89 -4.40 22.82 8.39
C ILE A 89 -4.01 23.15 6.95
N LYS A 90 -4.88 23.84 6.20
CA LYS A 90 -4.59 24.25 4.81
C LYS A 90 -3.35 25.14 4.73
N GLN A 91 -3.21 26.10 5.65
CA GLN A 91 -2.04 26.98 5.70
C GLN A 91 -0.76 26.21 6.02
N VAL A 92 -0.79 25.34 7.04
CA VAL A 92 0.38 24.55 7.44
C VAL A 92 0.82 23.59 6.33
N ILE A 93 -0.12 22.86 5.71
CA ILE A 93 0.19 21.95 4.60
C ILE A 93 0.78 22.75 3.42
N SER A 94 0.17 23.88 3.04
CA SER A 94 0.69 24.73 1.97
C SER A 94 2.14 25.15 2.23
N LYS A 95 2.47 25.54 3.47
CA LYS A 95 3.83 25.95 3.84
C LYS A 95 4.81 24.77 3.79
N PHE A 96 4.39 23.58 4.21
CA PHE A 96 5.23 22.39 4.14
C PHE A 96 5.47 21.92 2.70
N VAL A 97 4.47 22.04 1.81
CA VAL A 97 4.64 21.75 0.39
C VAL A 97 5.58 22.77 -0.27
N GLU A 98 5.40 24.07 0.00
CA GLU A 98 6.30 25.13 -0.48
C GLU A 98 7.75 24.88 -0.08
N ARG A 99 7.97 24.41 1.16
CA ARG A 99 9.29 24.06 1.70
C ARG A 99 9.78 22.66 1.32
N LYS A 100 9.01 21.91 0.52
CA LYS A 100 9.28 20.52 0.14
C LYS A 100 9.44 19.54 1.31
N TYR A 101 8.84 19.84 2.46
CA TYR A 101 8.76 18.89 3.58
C TYR A 101 7.69 17.83 3.37
N LEU A 102 6.65 18.17 2.60
CA LEU A 102 5.63 17.25 2.12
C LEU A 102 5.66 17.21 0.60
N ASP A 103 5.86 16.03 0.06
CA ASP A 103 5.89 15.77 -1.38
C ASP A 103 5.37 14.35 -1.63
N ASP A 104 4.11 14.26 -2.09
CA ASP A 104 3.45 12.97 -2.34
C ASP A 104 4.07 12.22 -3.52
N LEU A 105 4.63 12.93 -4.51
CA LEU A 105 5.32 12.30 -5.64
C LEU A 105 6.61 11.62 -5.16
N SER A 106 7.43 12.36 -4.41
CA SER A 106 8.64 11.80 -3.81
C SER A 106 8.32 10.63 -2.88
N TYR A 107 7.27 10.76 -2.05
CA TYR A 107 6.79 9.66 -1.21
C TYR A 107 6.41 8.42 -2.03
N ALA A 108 5.58 8.58 -3.07
CA ALA A 108 5.11 7.47 -3.90
C ALA A 108 6.29 6.73 -4.56
N LYS A 109 7.23 7.50 -5.13
CA LYS A 109 8.44 6.95 -5.76
C LYS A 109 9.26 6.12 -4.78
N ASP A 110 9.60 6.68 -3.62
CA ASP A 110 10.42 5.99 -2.63
C ASP A 110 9.71 4.76 -2.06
N TYR A 111 8.40 4.85 -1.86
CA TYR A 111 7.58 3.74 -1.39
C TYR A 111 7.58 2.58 -2.38
N VAL A 112 7.28 2.84 -3.66
CA VAL A 112 7.30 1.82 -4.72
C VAL A 112 8.69 1.21 -4.84
N GLN A 113 9.74 2.03 -4.90
CA GLN A 113 11.10 1.53 -5.03
C GLN A 113 11.53 0.64 -3.85
N MET A 114 11.14 0.99 -2.63
CA MET A 114 11.45 0.20 -1.43
C MET A 114 10.62 -1.10 -1.38
N LYS A 115 9.40 -1.10 -1.92
CA LYS A 115 8.41 -2.18 -1.71
C LYS A 115 8.16 -3.06 -2.93
N LYS A 116 8.65 -2.72 -4.12
CA LYS A 116 8.37 -3.46 -5.38
C LYS A 116 8.72 -4.95 -5.36
N TYR A 117 9.70 -5.38 -4.57
CA TYR A 117 10.02 -6.82 -4.43
C TYR A 117 9.22 -7.52 -3.33
N GLN A 118 8.59 -6.76 -2.43
CA GLN A 118 7.83 -7.28 -1.29
C GLN A 118 6.33 -7.38 -1.60
N TYR A 119 5.79 -6.44 -2.36
CA TYR A 119 4.37 -6.33 -2.66
C TYR A 119 4.12 -6.27 -4.16
N GLU A 120 3.01 -6.85 -4.59
CA GLU A 120 2.58 -6.81 -5.98
C GLU A 120 1.96 -5.45 -6.36
N PRO A 121 1.93 -5.09 -7.66
CA PRO A 121 1.45 -3.79 -8.14
C PRO A 121 0.11 -3.36 -7.54
N LEU A 122 -0.91 -4.23 -7.54
CA LEU A 122 -2.22 -3.87 -6.97
C LEU A 122 -2.17 -3.61 -5.45
N VAL A 123 -1.29 -4.29 -4.73
CA VAL A 123 -1.12 -4.07 -3.29
C VAL A 123 -0.45 -2.72 -3.04
N LEU A 124 0.56 -2.37 -3.86
CA LEU A 124 1.20 -1.06 -3.81
C LEU A 124 0.20 0.06 -4.12
N GLU A 125 -0.59 -0.08 -5.17
CA GLU A 125 -1.65 0.86 -5.53
C GLU A 125 -2.62 1.09 -4.37
N HIS A 126 -3.12 0.01 -3.78
CA HIS A 126 -4.04 0.08 -2.65
C HIS A 126 -3.41 0.80 -1.45
N GLN A 127 -2.18 0.45 -1.09
CA GLN A 127 -1.48 1.05 0.04
C GLN A 127 -1.23 2.54 -0.18
N LEU A 128 -0.80 2.95 -1.38
CA LEU A 128 -0.61 4.37 -1.70
C LEU A 128 -1.93 5.15 -1.71
N LYS A 129 -3.02 4.52 -2.17
CA LYS A 129 -4.36 5.10 -2.11
C LYS A 129 -4.84 5.29 -0.66
N GLU A 130 -4.61 4.34 0.23
CA GLU A 130 -4.89 4.49 1.67
C GLU A 130 -4.05 5.60 2.32
N LYS A 131 -2.88 5.89 1.76
CA LYS A 131 -2.03 7.04 2.13
C LYS A 131 -2.50 8.35 1.52
N GLY A 132 -3.62 8.36 0.78
CA GLY A 132 -4.24 9.55 0.20
C GLY A 132 -3.43 10.17 -0.94
N ILE A 133 -2.62 9.36 -1.63
CA ILE A 133 -1.88 9.79 -2.82
C ILE A 133 -2.83 9.80 -4.01
N ASP A 134 -2.65 10.80 -4.87
CA ASP A 134 -3.44 10.97 -6.08
C ASP A 134 -3.29 9.76 -7.03
N PHE A 135 -4.39 9.38 -7.68
CA PHE A 135 -4.43 8.20 -8.54
C PHE A 135 -3.45 8.32 -9.72
N ASP A 136 -3.30 9.50 -10.31
CA ASP A 136 -2.44 9.68 -11.48
C ASP A 136 -0.96 9.51 -11.08
N LEU A 137 -0.57 10.02 -9.90
CA LEU A 137 0.76 9.80 -9.34
C LEU A 137 1.04 8.32 -9.04
N ILE A 138 0.03 7.60 -8.54
CA ILE A 138 0.14 6.17 -8.26
C ILE A 138 0.39 5.42 -9.58
N GLN A 139 -0.46 5.61 -10.58
CA GLN A 139 -0.33 4.93 -11.87
C GLN A 139 1.03 5.22 -12.51
N GLU A 140 1.46 6.49 -12.51
CA GLU A 140 2.77 6.89 -13.04
C GLU A 140 3.94 6.12 -12.38
N GLN A 141 3.89 5.88 -11.06
CA GLN A 141 4.96 5.12 -10.38
C GLN A 141 4.85 3.61 -10.60
N ILE A 142 3.63 3.07 -10.71
CA ILE A 142 3.40 1.64 -10.95
C ILE A 142 3.82 1.25 -12.36
N GLU A 143 3.50 2.06 -13.37
CA GLU A 143 3.90 1.82 -14.76
C GLU A 143 5.43 1.84 -14.97
N LYS A 144 6.17 2.53 -14.09
CA LYS A 144 7.64 2.57 -14.10
C LYS A 144 8.29 1.33 -13.49
N ILE A 145 7.52 0.42 -12.90
CA ILE A 145 8.05 -0.82 -12.36
C ILE A 145 8.56 -1.68 -13.52
N ASP A 146 9.84 -2.02 -13.49
CA ASP A 146 10.38 -3.08 -14.34
C ASP A 146 9.84 -4.43 -13.84
N GLU A 147 8.72 -4.84 -14.41
CA GLU A 147 8.10 -6.13 -14.09
C GLU A 147 9.03 -7.31 -14.38
N HIS A 148 9.88 -7.20 -15.41
CA HIS A 148 10.76 -8.30 -15.82
C HIS A 148 11.81 -8.58 -14.74
N GLU A 149 12.37 -7.53 -14.16
CA GLU A 149 13.28 -7.60 -13.02
C GLU A 149 12.68 -8.41 -11.85
N ILE A 150 11.42 -8.14 -11.50
CA ILE A 150 10.76 -8.76 -10.34
C ILE A 150 10.31 -10.19 -10.67
N LEU A 151 9.64 -10.36 -11.80
CA LEU A 151 9.01 -11.63 -12.17
C LEU A 151 10.02 -12.72 -12.49
N SER A 152 11.19 -12.35 -13.05
CA SER A 152 12.28 -13.32 -13.31
C SER A 152 12.78 -14.01 -12.03
N LEU A 153 12.67 -13.34 -10.88
CA LEU A 153 13.02 -13.90 -9.57
C LEU A 153 11.87 -14.66 -8.91
N GLN A 154 10.63 -14.21 -9.12
CA GLN A 154 9.47 -14.73 -8.38
C GLN A 154 8.77 -15.90 -9.08
N ILE A 155 8.66 -15.88 -10.42
CA ILE A 155 7.98 -16.94 -11.19
C ILE A 155 8.63 -18.31 -10.98
N PRO A 156 9.97 -18.49 -11.13
CA PRO A 156 10.60 -19.79 -10.93
C PRO A 156 10.38 -20.35 -9.52
N LYS A 157 10.50 -19.48 -8.50
CA LYS A 157 10.27 -19.86 -7.09
C LYS A 157 8.84 -20.33 -6.85
N LYS A 158 7.86 -19.60 -7.40
CA LYS A 158 6.45 -19.97 -7.29
C LYS A 158 6.17 -21.28 -8.01
N LEU A 159 6.72 -21.47 -9.21
CA LEU A 159 6.53 -22.69 -9.99
C LEU A 159 7.11 -23.92 -9.28
N ALA A 160 8.33 -23.81 -8.74
CA ALA A 160 8.99 -24.88 -7.98
C ALA A 160 8.21 -25.27 -6.70
N SER A 161 7.46 -24.32 -6.12
CA SER A 161 6.63 -24.58 -4.93
C SER A 161 5.39 -25.43 -5.23
N ILE A 162 4.93 -25.48 -6.48
CA ILE A 162 3.72 -26.21 -6.88
C ILE A 162 4.10 -27.63 -7.30
N LYS A 163 3.90 -28.59 -6.39
CA LYS A 163 4.24 -30.02 -6.61
C LYS A 163 3.04 -30.95 -6.71
N ASN A 164 1.84 -30.42 -6.48
CA ASN A 164 0.59 -31.19 -6.38
C ASN A 164 -0.34 -31.03 -7.60
N LYS A 165 0.14 -30.41 -8.68
CA LYS A 165 -0.60 -30.15 -9.92
C LYS A 165 0.26 -30.55 -11.11
N SER A 166 -0.36 -30.97 -12.21
CA SER A 166 0.35 -31.18 -13.48
C SER A 166 1.08 -29.90 -13.89
N MET A 167 2.13 -30.02 -14.70
CA MET A 167 2.91 -28.90 -15.21
C MET A 167 1.99 -27.88 -15.88
N ARG A 168 1.08 -28.32 -16.76
CA ARG A 168 0.13 -27.41 -17.42
C ARG A 168 -0.74 -26.65 -16.41
N GLN A 169 -1.26 -27.34 -15.39
CA GLN A 169 -2.05 -26.69 -14.34
C GLN A 169 -1.22 -25.76 -13.46
N ALA A 170 0.04 -26.11 -13.19
CA ALA A 170 0.97 -25.28 -12.44
C ALA A 170 1.28 -23.98 -13.21
N LEU A 171 1.61 -24.07 -14.50
CA LEU A 171 1.85 -22.91 -15.36
C LEU A 171 0.63 -21.98 -15.41
N ILE A 172 -0.58 -22.51 -15.61
CA ILE A 172 -1.82 -21.72 -15.58
C ILE A 172 -2.04 -21.08 -14.20
N THR A 173 -1.80 -21.82 -13.12
CA THR A 173 -1.94 -21.29 -11.74
C THR A 173 -0.97 -20.14 -11.50
N VAL A 174 0.29 -20.26 -11.93
CA VAL A 174 1.29 -19.21 -11.76
C VAL A 174 0.94 -17.99 -12.61
N LYS A 175 0.58 -18.19 -13.88
CA LYS A 175 0.17 -17.12 -14.79
C LYS A 175 -1.01 -16.31 -14.23
N THR A 176 -2.07 -17.00 -13.83
CA THR A 176 -3.28 -16.37 -13.27
C THR A 176 -3.00 -15.64 -11.96
N HIS A 177 -2.12 -16.17 -11.12
CA HIS A 177 -1.72 -15.52 -9.87
C HIS A 177 -1.08 -14.15 -10.12
N PHE A 178 -0.09 -14.07 -11.01
CA PHE A 178 0.61 -12.81 -11.30
C PHE A 178 -0.28 -11.80 -12.06
N ILE A 179 -1.06 -12.24 -13.05
CA ILE A 179 -1.99 -11.34 -13.76
C ILE A 179 -3.02 -10.74 -12.81
N ARG A 180 -3.62 -11.56 -11.93
CA ARG A 180 -4.59 -11.08 -10.94
C ARG A 180 -3.96 -10.08 -9.95
N ASN A 181 -2.64 -10.13 -9.76
CA ASN A 181 -1.90 -9.26 -8.86
C ASN A 181 -1.41 -7.97 -9.53
N GLY A 182 -1.79 -7.72 -10.79
CA GLY A 182 -1.54 -6.47 -11.52
C GLY A 182 -0.38 -6.50 -12.51
N TYR A 183 0.27 -7.64 -12.72
CA TYR A 183 1.35 -7.74 -13.70
C TYR A 183 0.83 -7.94 -15.13
N SER A 184 1.53 -7.40 -16.12
CA SER A 184 1.20 -7.55 -17.53
C SER A 184 1.21 -9.02 -17.99
N ASN A 185 0.15 -9.42 -18.68
CA ASN A 185 0.05 -10.75 -19.28
C ASN A 185 1.21 -11.04 -20.26
N HIS A 186 1.69 -10.01 -20.97
CA HIS A 186 2.81 -10.16 -21.92
C HIS A 186 4.09 -10.54 -21.18
N THR A 187 4.49 -9.76 -20.17
CA THR A 187 5.71 -10.01 -19.39
C THR A 187 5.65 -11.34 -18.65
N VAL A 188 4.51 -11.62 -18.01
CA VAL A 188 4.28 -12.88 -17.28
C VAL A 188 4.43 -14.08 -18.20
N SER A 189 3.83 -14.04 -19.40
CA SER A 189 3.88 -15.17 -20.35
C SER A 189 5.30 -15.41 -20.86
N SER A 190 6.00 -14.35 -21.26
CA SER A 190 7.39 -14.42 -21.74
C SER A 190 8.33 -15.09 -20.72
N ILE A 191 8.24 -14.70 -19.44
CA ILE A 191 9.09 -15.28 -18.39
C ILE A 191 8.68 -16.71 -18.06
N LEU A 192 7.38 -17.02 -18.08
CA LEU A 192 6.86 -18.36 -17.82
C LEU A 192 7.34 -19.40 -18.85
N GLU A 193 7.39 -19.03 -20.13
CA GLU A 193 7.89 -19.90 -21.20
C GLU A 193 9.34 -20.31 -20.93
N ASN A 194 10.17 -19.33 -20.56
CA ASN A 194 11.59 -19.53 -20.25
C ASN A 194 11.86 -20.21 -18.89
N SER A 195 10.87 -20.20 -17.99
CA SER A 195 11.00 -20.75 -16.62
C SER A 195 10.36 -22.13 -16.46
N SER A 196 9.91 -22.77 -17.54
CA SER A 196 9.21 -24.06 -17.51
C SER A 196 10.04 -25.18 -16.85
N ASN A 197 11.35 -25.11 -16.95
CA ASN A 197 12.32 -26.01 -16.31
C ASN A 197 12.35 -25.92 -14.77
N ALA A 198 11.84 -24.84 -14.17
CA ALA A 198 11.79 -24.68 -12.72
C ALA A 198 10.67 -25.50 -12.06
N TYR A 199 9.78 -26.12 -12.84
CA TYR A 199 8.77 -27.03 -12.33
C TYR A 199 9.40 -28.30 -11.74
N GLN A 200 9.00 -28.65 -10.52
CA GLN A 200 9.56 -29.79 -9.76
C GLN A 200 8.50 -30.85 -9.40
N GLY A 201 7.33 -30.83 -10.02
CA GLY A 201 6.29 -31.83 -9.76
C GLY A 201 6.59 -33.15 -10.47
N ASP A 202 6.24 -34.26 -9.82
CA ASP A 202 6.38 -35.61 -10.39
C ASP A 202 5.11 -35.94 -11.20
N GLU A 203 5.16 -35.66 -12.51
CA GLU A 203 4.03 -35.86 -13.43
C GLU A 203 3.49 -37.29 -13.41
N MET A 204 4.38 -38.29 -13.36
CA MET A 204 3.97 -39.70 -13.37
C MET A 204 3.25 -40.09 -12.08
N LYS A 205 3.76 -39.67 -10.92
CA LYS A 205 3.08 -39.92 -9.64
C LYS A 205 1.74 -39.18 -9.54
N LEU A 206 1.67 -37.94 -10.04
CA LEU A 206 0.43 -37.17 -10.06
C LEU A 206 -0.61 -37.79 -11.00
N LEU A 207 -0.18 -38.22 -12.18
CA LEU A 207 -1.00 -38.92 -13.15
C LEU A 207 -1.58 -40.22 -12.57
N GLN A 208 -0.74 -41.07 -11.96
CA GLN A 208 -1.19 -42.31 -11.31
C GLN A 208 -2.23 -42.03 -10.21
N LYS A 209 -1.93 -41.08 -9.32
CA LYS A 209 -2.83 -40.69 -8.24
C LYS A 209 -4.19 -40.17 -8.75
N ASP A 210 -4.17 -39.40 -9.84
CA ASP A 210 -5.39 -38.88 -10.45
C ASP A 210 -6.16 -39.95 -11.23
N TYR A 211 -5.45 -40.87 -11.88
CA TYR A 211 -6.02 -42.04 -12.52
C TYR A 211 -6.76 -42.91 -11.50
N ASP A 212 -6.12 -43.30 -10.40
CA ASP A 212 -6.72 -44.16 -9.37
C ASP A 212 -8.01 -43.55 -8.81
N LYS A 213 -8.00 -42.23 -8.55
CA LYS A 213 -9.19 -41.48 -8.10
C LYS A 213 -10.30 -41.50 -9.14
N LEU A 214 -9.97 -41.27 -10.42
CA LEU A 214 -10.95 -41.24 -11.50
C LEU A 214 -11.52 -42.64 -11.75
N PHE A 215 -10.66 -43.66 -11.76
CA PHE A 215 -11.02 -45.06 -11.93
C PHE A 215 -11.99 -45.50 -10.83
N ASN A 216 -11.63 -45.33 -9.56
CA ASN A 216 -12.49 -45.69 -8.42
C ASN A 216 -13.87 -45.02 -8.42
N ARG A 217 -13.96 -43.82 -9.00
CA ARG A 217 -15.23 -43.08 -9.12
C ARG A 217 -16.06 -43.56 -10.32
N LEU A 218 -15.42 -43.76 -11.47
CA LEU A 218 -16.10 -44.03 -12.74
C LEU A 218 -16.39 -45.50 -12.97
N SER A 219 -15.56 -46.41 -12.45
CA SER A 219 -15.75 -47.87 -12.57
C SER A 219 -17.05 -48.36 -11.92
N LYS A 220 -17.64 -47.56 -11.04
CA LYS A 220 -18.96 -47.82 -10.43
C LYS A 220 -20.14 -47.64 -11.41
N LYS A 221 -19.95 -46.93 -12.52
CA LYS A 221 -21.02 -46.55 -13.45
C LYS A 221 -20.75 -46.92 -14.91
N LEU A 222 -19.48 -46.99 -15.30
CA LEU A 222 -19.05 -47.22 -16.67
C LEU A 222 -18.12 -48.43 -16.70
N SER A 223 -18.11 -49.16 -17.82
CA SER A 223 -17.26 -50.32 -18.03
C SER A 223 -16.61 -50.31 -19.42
N GLY A 224 -15.58 -51.13 -19.61
CA GLY A 224 -14.93 -51.34 -20.90
C GLY A 224 -14.37 -50.07 -21.54
N TYR A 225 -14.69 -49.89 -22.83
CA TYR A 225 -14.17 -48.80 -23.65
C TYR A 225 -14.65 -47.41 -23.20
N GLU A 226 -15.90 -47.29 -22.78
CA GLU A 226 -16.49 -46.03 -22.32
C GLU A 226 -15.81 -45.49 -21.05
N LEU A 227 -15.43 -46.40 -20.14
CA LEU A 227 -14.67 -46.06 -18.94
C LEU A 227 -13.28 -45.53 -19.31
N LYS A 228 -12.54 -46.24 -20.19
CA LYS A 228 -11.20 -45.84 -20.62
C LYS A 228 -11.21 -44.48 -21.30
N ASN A 229 -12.15 -44.22 -22.21
CA ASN A 229 -12.27 -42.93 -22.88
C ASN A 229 -12.62 -41.79 -21.91
N SER A 230 -13.56 -42.03 -20.99
CA SER A 230 -13.94 -41.03 -19.99
C SER A 230 -12.78 -40.65 -19.05
N ILE A 231 -11.94 -41.62 -18.67
CA ILE A 231 -10.74 -41.35 -17.85
C ILE A 231 -9.70 -40.60 -18.70
N LYS A 232 -9.45 -41.05 -19.93
CA LYS A 232 -8.52 -40.40 -20.87
C LYS A 232 -8.86 -38.93 -21.08
N GLU A 233 -10.12 -38.60 -21.38
CA GLU A 233 -10.59 -37.23 -21.57
C GLU A 233 -10.37 -36.37 -20.32
N ARG A 234 -10.71 -36.88 -19.14
CA ARG A 234 -10.56 -36.14 -17.87
C ARG A 234 -9.09 -35.94 -17.49
N LEU A 235 -8.22 -36.90 -17.75
CA LEU A 235 -6.78 -36.75 -17.55
C LEU A 235 -6.18 -35.76 -18.54
N TYR A 236 -6.63 -35.79 -19.80
CA TYR A 236 -6.21 -34.83 -20.82
C TYR A 236 -6.66 -33.40 -20.47
N GLN A 237 -7.89 -33.23 -19.98
CA GLN A 237 -8.41 -31.95 -19.47
C GLN A 237 -7.61 -31.45 -18.25
N LYS A 238 -7.07 -32.36 -17.43
CA LYS A 238 -6.12 -32.03 -16.36
C LYS A 238 -4.72 -31.67 -16.85
N GLY A 239 -4.46 -31.78 -18.15
CA GLY A 239 -3.26 -31.28 -18.80
C GLY A 239 -2.09 -32.25 -18.87
N TYR A 240 -2.32 -33.54 -18.59
CA TYR A 240 -1.31 -34.58 -18.78
C TYR A 240 -1.08 -34.87 -20.28
N LYS A 241 0.13 -35.28 -20.64
CA LYS A 241 0.49 -35.64 -22.02
C LYS A 241 -0.24 -36.93 -22.44
N LEU A 242 -0.69 -36.99 -23.69
CA LEU A 242 -1.41 -38.14 -24.22
C LEU A 242 -0.59 -39.44 -24.16
N GLU A 243 0.71 -39.35 -24.40
CA GLU A 243 1.65 -40.48 -24.33
C GLU A 243 1.69 -41.09 -22.92
N ASP A 244 1.78 -40.24 -21.89
CA ASP A 244 1.84 -40.71 -20.50
C ASP A 244 0.50 -41.25 -20.03
N ILE A 245 -0.61 -40.64 -20.47
CA ILE A 245 -1.96 -41.17 -20.21
C ILE A 245 -2.12 -42.56 -20.82
N GLN A 246 -1.65 -42.79 -22.04
CA GLN A 246 -1.73 -44.10 -22.69
C GLN A 246 -0.92 -45.17 -21.94
N LYS A 247 0.25 -44.83 -21.41
CA LYS A 247 1.06 -45.75 -20.59
C LYS A 247 0.34 -46.22 -19.32
N VAL A 248 -0.55 -45.40 -18.75
CA VAL A 248 -1.29 -45.74 -17.52
C VAL A 248 -2.62 -46.46 -17.81
N LEU A 249 -3.16 -46.32 -19.03
CA LEU A 249 -4.43 -46.94 -19.46
C LEU A 249 -4.28 -48.33 -20.09
N ASN A 250 -3.06 -48.66 -20.52
CA ASN A 250 -2.67 -49.97 -21.06
C ASN A 250 -2.28 -50.91 -19.92
#